data_AF-A0A2N3QNC8-F1
#
_entry.id   AF-A0A2N3QNC8-F1
#
_cell.length_a   1.000
_cell.length_b   1.000
_cell.length_c   1.000
_cell.angle_alpha   90.00
_cell.angle_beta   90.00
_cell.angle_gamma   90.00
#
_symmetry.space_group_name_H-M   'P 1'
#
loop_
_entity.id
_entity.type
_entity.pdbx_description
1 polymer ?
#
loop_
_entity_poly.entity_id
_entity_poly.type
_entity_poly.pdbx_seq_one_letter_code
_entity_poly.pdbx_strand_id
1 'polypeptide(L)'
;MKYFTSDLHLHHPFVAALRGYAKPEYAHLTAAGLREYARTNRWKLADMVDWQRHDHTILDNINATVEENDELYVLGDLSTGGRASLTAALHTLEGLRVPRANRHLILGNHEDLHAGYSQMRQLLDVFATIDTSGATTIGKLNVLLSHFQFRHHFEQPTPSGLSTNACDPQYAQYAFVDNGFSWLLHGHTHSTDPFEFSNPRELNIGVDAWNMRPVSEEQVLWHFVDAERLISFPPEPHPTLKRHR
;
A
#
# COMPACT_ATOMS: atom_id res chain seq x y z
N MET A 1 17.63 -9.27 3.44
CA MET A 1 16.21 -9.67 3.61
C MET A 1 15.38 -8.80 2.68
N LYS A 2 14.23 -9.27 2.19
CA LYS A 2 13.28 -8.41 1.45
C LYS A 2 12.23 -7.82 2.39
N TYR A 3 11.86 -6.57 2.13
CA TYR A 3 10.77 -5.87 2.78
C TYR A 3 9.83 -5.26 1.75
N PHE A 4 8.54 -5.21 2.08
CA PHE A 4 7.47 -4.81 1.20
C PHE A 4 6.63 -3.71 1.87
N THR A 5 6.29 -2.67 1.13
CA THR A 5 5.34 -1.64 1.59
C THR A 5 4.61 -1.01 0.41
N SER A 6 3.53 -0.28 0.64
CA SER A 6 2.71 0.35 -0.39
C SER A 6 1.95 1.54 0.19
N ASP A 7 1.43 2.40 -0.68
CA ASP A 7 0.49 3.47 -0.33
C ASP A 7 1.11 4.51 0.61
N LEU A 8 2.38 4.85 0.40
CA LEU A 8 3.10 5.78 1.28
C LEU A 8 2.40 7.14 1.36
N HIS A 9 1.92 7.64 0.22
CA HIS A 9 1.23 8.93 0.09
C HIS A 9 1.94 10.06 0.87
N LEU A 10 3.25 10.17 0.64
CA LEU A 10 4.03 11.28 1.18
C LEU A 10 3.55 12.60 0.57
N HIS A 11 3.65 13.68 1.34
CA HIS A 11 3.15 15.01 0.97
C HIS A 11 1.64 14.99 0.61
N HIS A 12 0.86 14.12 1.25
CA HIS A 12 -0.59 13.99 1.02
C HIS A 12 -1.43 14.35 2.27
N PRO A 13 -1.77 15.64 2.50
CA PRO A 13 -2.49 16.06 3.71
C PRO A 13 -3.82 15.34 3.96
N PHE A 14 -4.56 14.99 2.92
CA PHE A 14 -5.82 14.25 3.11
C PHE A 14 -5.61 12.79 3.57
N VAL A 15 -4.64 12.07 3.02
CA VAL A 15 -4.32 10.70 3.47
C VAL A 15 -3.70 10.75 4.87
N ALA A 16 -2.83 11.72 5.15
CA ALA A 16 -2.35 11.96 6.51
C ALA A 16 -3.51 12.20 7.50
N ALA A 17 -4.55 12.96 7.10
CA ALA A 17 -5.74 13.13 7.92
C ALA A 17 -6.54 11.83 8.12
N LEU A 18 -6.68 11.00 7.08
CA LEU A 18 -7.31 9.68 7.20
C LEU A 18 -6.56 8.78 8.20
N ARG A 19 -5.23 8.91 8.24
CA ARG A 19 -4.32 8.20 9.16
C ARG A 19 -4.23 8.84 10.56
N GLY A 20 -5.07 9.82 10.86
CA GLY A 20 -5.18 10.41 12.20
C GLY A 20 -4.19 11.54 12.51
N TYR A 21 -3.55 12.14 11.50
CA TYR A 21 -2.60 13.26 11.69
C TYR A 21 -3.27 14.64 11.69
N ALA A 22 -4.57 14.72 11.95
CA ALA A 22 -5.23 16.01 12.18
C ALA A 22 -4.61 16.74 13.37
N LYS A 23 -4.42 18.07 13.27
CA LYS A 23 -3.93 18.84 14.41
C LYS A 23 -4.94 18.80 15.58
N PRO A 24 -4.49 18.90 16.84
CA PRO A 24 -5.35 18.72 18.02
C PRO A 24 -6.62 19.58 18.01
N GLU A 25 -6.53 20.82 17.54
CA GLU A 25 -7.67 21.74 17.43
C GLU A 25 -8.76 21.28 16.46
N TYR A 26 -8.42 20.40 15.51
CA TYR A 26 -9.36 19.83 14.53
C TYR A 26 -9.63 18.34 14.72
N ALA A 27 -9.13 17.71 15.79
CA ALA A 27 -9.26 16.27 16.05
C ALA A 27 -10.73 15.78 16.18
N HIS A 28 -11.67 16.70 16.36
CA HIS A 28 -13.11 16.42 16.40
C HIS A 28 -13.75 16.25 15.01
N LEU A 29 -13.01 16.52 13.93
CA LEU A 29 -13.48 16.40 12.54
C LEU A 29 -12.92 15.12 11.90
N THR A 30 -13.75 14.45 11.10
CA THR A 30 -13.27 13.39 10.21
C THR A 30 -12.41 13.98 9.09
N ALA A 31 -11.62 13.17 8.36
CA ALA A 31 -10.86 13.65 7.21
C ALA A 31 -11.74 14.34 6.14
N ALA A 32 -12.92 13.79 5.87
CA ALA A 32 -13.91 14.42 5.00
C ALA A 32 -14.43 15.75 5.59
N GLY A 33 -14.70 15.79 6.90
CA GLY A 33 -15.08 17.00 7.63
C GLY A 33 -14.01 18.09 7.58
N LEU A 34 -12.73 17.73 7.73
CA LEU A 34 -11.59 18.64 7.58
C LEU A 34 -11.54 19.25 6.19
N ARG A 35 -11.67 18.42 5.14
CA ARG A 35 -11.68 18.89 3.76
C ARG A 35 -12.82 19.88 3.52
N GLU A 36 -14.01 19.57 4.02
CA GLU A 36 -15.19 20.44 3.88
C GLU A 36 -15.07 21.74 4.68
N TYR A 37 -14.52 21.67 5.89
CA TYR A 37 -14.25 22.82 6.74
C TYR A 37 -13.22 23.75 6.08
N ALA A 38 -12.11 23.20 5.58
CA ALA A 38 -11.08 23.94 4.86
C ALA A 38 -11.67 24.67 3.64
N ARG A 39 -12.49 23.96 2.84
CA ARG A 39 -13.17 24.52 1.67
C ARG A 39 -14.09 25.67 2.05
N THR A 40 -14.91 25.51 3.08
CA THR A 40 -15.87 26.52 3.56
C THR A 40 -15.17 27.78 4.04
N ASN A 41 -14.05 27.63 4.75
CA ASN A 41 -13.27 28.75 5.29
C ASN A 41 -12.19 29.28 4.34
N ARG A 42 -12.07 28.72 3.12
CA ARG A 42 -11.02 29.03 2.14
C ARG A 42 -9.60 28.85 2.69
N TRP A 43 -9.40 27.83 3.52
CA TRP A 43 -8.11 27.43 4.07
C TRP A 43 -7.51 26.27 3.29
N LYS A 44 -6.21 26.03 3.45
CA LYS A 44 -5.58 24.82 2.92
C LYS A 44 -5.71 23.70 3.93
N LEU A 45 -6.10 22.51 3.47
CA LEU A 45 -6.12 21.32 4.33
C LEU A 45 -4.75 21.03 4.97
N ALA A 46 -3.66 21.32 4.23
CA ALA A 46 -2.30 21.19 4.73
C ALA A 46 -2.01 22.01 6.00
N ASP A 47 -2.73 23.12 6.22
CA ASP A 47 -2.56 23.95 7.41
C ASP A 47 -3.25 23.34 8.65
N MET A 48 -4.13 22.36 8.45
CA MET A 48 -4.95 21.72 9.48
C MET A 48 -4.46 20.32 9.87
N VAL A 49 -3.45 19.80 9.18
CA VAL A 49 -2.96 18.42 9.30
C VAL A 49 -1.45 18.44 9.47
N ASP A 50 -0.92 17.66 10.41
CA ASP A 50 0.51 17.47 10.60
C ASP A 50 1.05 16.39 9.64
N TRP A 51 0.99 16.71 8.34
CA TRP A 51 1.37 15.78 7.28
C TRP A 51 2.88 15.54 7.23
N GLN A 52 3.70 16.47 7.72
CA GLN A 52 5.14 16.22 7.86
C GLN A 52 5.42 15.14 8.91
N ARG A 53 4.71 15.15 10.04
CA ARG A 53 4.85 14.08 11.04
C ARG A 53 4.39 12.73 10.48
N HIS A 54 3.36 12.71 9.64
CA HIS A 54 2.97 11.49 8.91
C HIS A 54 4.12 10.95 8.06
N ASP A 55 4.71 11.79 7.22
CA ASP A 55 5.81 11.40 6.33
C ASP A 55 7.03 10.91 7.13
N HIS A 56 7.39 11.59 8.23
CA HIS A 56 8.45 11.15 9.12
C HIS A 56 8.14 9.81 9.79
N THR A 57 6.91 9.56 10.26
CA THR A 57 6.55 8.27 10.85
C THR A 57 6.78 7.11 9.87
N ILE A 58 6.42 7.29 8.59
CA ILE A 58 6.67 6.28 7.55
C ILE A 58 8.17 6.02 7.41
N LEU A 59 8.95 7.08 7.23
CA LEU A 59 10.40 6.98 7.06
C LEU A 59 11.08 6.35 8.27
N ASP A 60 10.71 6.77 9.48
CA ASP A 60 11.26 6.25 10.73
C ASP A 60 10.94 4.76 10.88
N ASN A 61 9.72 4.34 10.54
CA ASN A 61 9.34 2.93 10.60
C ASN A 61 10.10 2.08 9.58
N ILE A 62 10.30 2.57 8.35
CA ILE A 62 11.12 1.88 7.35
C ILE A 62 12.58 1.82 7.84
N ASN A 63 13.16 2.94 8.28
CA ASN A 63 14.55 3.01 8.74
C ASN A 63 14.84 2.24 10.04
N ALA A 64 13.80 1.95 10.83
CA ALA A 64 13.88 1.13 12.03
C ALA A 64 13.83 -0.38 11.74
N THR A 65 13.49 -0.79 10.51
CA THR A 65 13.25 -2.19 10.15
C THR A 65 14.07 -2.68 8.97
N VAL A 66 14.35 -1.81 7.99
CA VAL A 66 15.08 -2.12 6.76
C VAL A 66 16.49 -1.57 6.86
N GLU A 67 17.48 -2.47 6.82
CA GLU A 67 18.90 -2.13 6.94
C GLU A 67 19.57 -1.90 5.58
N GLU A 68 20.84 -1.51 5.57
CA GLU A 68 21.59 -1.16 4.35
C GLU A 68 21.80 -2.32 3.38
N ASN A 69 21.77 -3.57 3.88
CA ASN A 69 21.97 -4.78 3.08
C ASN A 69 20.64 -5.45 2.66
N ASP A 70 19.50 -4.83 3.02
CA ASP A 70 18.18 -5.33 2.67
C ASP A 70 17.69 -4.77 1.34
N GLU A 71 16.63 -5.39 0.80
CA GLU A 71 15.87 -4.90 -0.35
C GLU A 71 14.53 -4.34 0.11
N LEU A 72 14.15 -3.18 -0.42
CA LEU A 72 12.85 -2.56 -0.19
C LEU A 72 12.04 -2.50 -1.48
N TYR A 73 10.91 -3.18 -1.51
CA TYR A 73 9.92 -3.09 -2.57
C TYR A 73 8.78 -2.16 -2.12
N VAL A 74 8.54 -1.10 -2.89
CA VAL A 74 7.42 -0.18 -2.70
C VAL A 74 6.40 -0.40 -3.82
N LEU A 75 5.19 -0.81 -3.49
CA LEU A 75 4.16 -1.19 -4.46
C LEU A 75 3.20 -0.03 -4.72
N GLY A 76 3.73 1.11 -5.14
CA GLY A 76 2.95 2.21 -5.70
C GLY A 76 2.51 3.26 -4.69
N ASP A 77 1.95 4.34 -5.25
CA ASP A 77 1.34 5.46 -4.54
C ASP A 77 2.28 6.14 -3.55
N LEU A 78 3.40 6.67 -4.09
CA LEU A 78 4.41 7.38 -3.32
C LEU A 78 3.90 8.73 -2.80
N SER A 79 2.97 9.37 -3.51
CA SER A 79 2.54 10.75 -3.25
C SER A 79 1.08 11.00 -3.65
N THR A 80 0.67 12.25 -3.82
CA THR A 80 -0.67 12.60 -4.35
C THR A 80 -0.79 12.45 -5.88
N GLY A 81 0.32 12.17 -6.59
CA GLY A 81 0.39 12.09 -8.05
C GLY A 81 0.57 13.42 -8.78
N GLY A 82 0.56 14.55 -8.06
CA GLY A 82 0.98 15.83 -8.61
C GLY A 82 2.50 15.89 -8.80
N ARG A 83 2.99 16.58 -9.85
CA ARG A 83 4.44 16.71 -10.09
C ARG A 83 5.22 17.27 -8.90
N ALA A 84 4.65 18.26 -8.21
CA ALA A 84 5.29 18.91 -7.06
C ALA A 84 5.34 17.99 -5.83
N SER A 85 4.24 17.28 -5.53
CA SER A 85 4.19 16.34 -4.41
C SER A 85 5.06 15.12 -4.66
N LEU A 86 5.11 14.60 -5.90
CA LEU A 86 6.04 13.53 -6.25
C LEU A 86 7.49 13.95 -6.09
N THR A 87 7.87 15.13 -6.59
CA THR A 87 9.25 15.64 -6.42
C THR A 87 9.62 15.76 -4.95
N ALA A 88 8.70 16.27 -4.13
CA ALA A 88 8.93 16.41 -2.69
C ALA A 88 8.97 15.05 -1.96
N ALA A 89 8.11 14.10 -2.33
CA ALA A 89 8.12 12.74 -1.82
C ALA A 89 9.42 12.00 -2.15
N LEU A 90 9.93 12.16 -3.37
CA LEU A 90 11.22 11.58 -3.77
C LEU A 90 12.37 12.16 -2.95
N HIS A 91 12.38 13.47 -2.71
CA HIS A 91 13.36 14.10 -1.82
C HIS A 91 13.25 13.58 -0.38
N THR A 92 12.04 13.38 0.14
CA THR A 92 11.83 12.73 1.45
C THR A 92 12.44 11.32 1.45
N LEU A 93 12.20 10.52 0.41
CA LEU A 93 12.71 9.15 0.29
C LEU A 93 14.25 9.06 0.15
N GLU A 94 14.96 10.14 -0.17
CA GLU A 94 16.43 10.18 -0.10
C GLU A 94 16.94 9.92 1.34
N GLY A 95 16.12 10.21 2.36
CA GLY A 95 16.43 9.96 3.78
C GLY A 95 16.33 8.50 4.23
N LEU A 96 15.98 7.56 3.34
CA LEU A 96 15.99 6.13 3.65
C LEU A 96 17.42 5.59 3.78
N ARG A 97 17.66 4.73 4.77
CA ARG A 97 18.97 4.08 5.02
C ARG A 97 19.30 3.02 4.00
N VAL A 98 18.31 2.23 3.57
CA VAL A 98 18.46 1.27 2.48
C VAL A 98 18.97 2.01 1.24
N PRO A 99 20.06 1.58 0.58
CA PRO A 99 20.64 2.32 -0.54
C PRO A 99 19.72 2.28 -1.76
N ARG A 100 19.77 3.33 -2.61
CA ARG A 100 19.05 3.39 -3.90
C ARG A 100 19.11 2.08 -4.69
N ALA A 101 20.29 1.44 -4.71
CA ALA A 101 20.55 0.20 -5.44
C ALA A 101 19.66 -0.99 -5.04
N ASN A 102 19.07 -0.94 -3.84
CA ASN A 102 18.22 -1.99 -3.29
C ASN A 102 16.76 -1.53 -3.11
N ARG A 103 16.36 -0.43 -3.75
CA ARG A 103 14.99 0.08 -3.72
C ARG A 103 14.30 -0.23 -5.04
N HIS A 104 13.14 -0.86 -5.00
CA HIS A 104 12.36 -1.29 -6.15
C HIS A 104 10.97 -0.69 -6.09
N LEU A 105 10.51 -0.09 -7.19
CA LEU A 105 9.19 0.52 -7.28
C LEU A 105 8.32 -0.28 -8.25
N ILE A 106 7.16 -0.73 -7.78
CA ILE A 106 6.03 -1.08 -8.66
C ILE A 106 5.11 0.14 -8.71
N LEU A 107 4.75 0.61 -9.90
CA LEU A 107 3.97 1.84 -10.07
C LEU A 107 2.52 1.65 -9.64
N GLY A 108 1.99 2.61 -8.87
CA GLY A 108 0.58 2.72 -8.51
C GLY A 108 -0.17 3.67 -9.43
N ASN A 109 -1.45 3.92 -9.14
CA ASN A 109 -2.26 4.82 -9.98
C ASN A 109 -1.92 6.30 -9.77
N HIS A 110 -1.22 6.67 -8.70
CA HIS A 110 -0.73 8.04 -8.52
C HIS A 110 0.60 8.31 -9.25
N GLU A 111 1.29 7.29 -9.74
CA GLU A 111 2.42 7.48 -10.64
C GLU A 111 1.93 7.53 -12.10
N ASP A 112 2.05 8.70 -12.73
CA ASP A 112 1.58 8.91 -14.10
C ASP A 112 2.46 8.15 -15.11
N LEU A 113 1.93 7.04 -15.64
CA LEU A 113 2.60 6.21 -16.66
C LEU A 113 2.84 6.96 -17.99
N HIS A 114 2.13 8.06 -18.23
CA HIS A 114 2.34 8.93 -19.39
C HIS A 114 3.33 10.06 -19.10
N ALA A 115 3.84 10.14 -17.87
CA ALA A 115 4.81 11.16 -17.53
C ALA A 115 6.06 10.96 -18.37
N GLY A 116 6.38 11.99 -19.15
CA GLY A 116 7.55 11.98 -20.02
C GLY A 116 8.86 11.74 -19.26
N TYR A 117 9.93 11.56 -20.03
CA TYR A 117 11.28 11.20 -19.60
C TYR A 117 11.78 11.87 -18.30
N SER A 118 11.39 13.12 -18.04
CA SER A 118 11.79 13.84 -16.82
C SER A 118 11.35 13.15 -15.53
N GLN A 119 10.11 12.65 -15.45
CA GLN A 119 9.60 12.05 -14.21
C GLN A 119 10.21 10.67 -13.98
N MET A 120 10.29 9.85 -15.03
CA MET A 120 10.96 8.55 -14.98
C MET A 120 12.40 8.70 -14.50
N ARG A 121 13.12 9.75 -14.93
CA ARG A 121 14.47 10.02 -14.45
C ARG A 121 14.51 10.34 -12.95
N GLN A 122 13.60 11.17 -12.44
CA GLN A 122 13.51 11.46 -11.01
C GLN A 122 13.25 10.20 -10.18
N LEU A 123 12.36 9.32 -10.65
CA LEU A 123 12.11 8.03 -10.00
C LEU A 123 13.38 7.18 -10.00
N LEU A 124 14.11 7.10 -11.13
CA LEU A 124 15.35 6.33 -11.24
C LEU A 124 16.50 6.90 -10.41
N ASP A 125 16.45 8.18 -10.01
CA ASP A 125 17.43 8.75 -9.08
C ASP A 125 17.25 8.19 -7.65
N VAL A 126 16.04 7.74 -7.29
CA VAL A 126 15.69 7.20 -5.97
C VAL A 126 15.56 5.68 -5.93
N PHE A 127 15.13 5.06 -7.03
CA PHE A 127 14.90 3.61 -7.14
C PHE A 127 15.85 2.96 -8.16
N ALA A 128 16.28 1.73 -7.86
CA ALA A 128 17.07 0.91 -8.76
C ALA A 128 16.24 0.39 -9.94
N THR A 129 15.01 -0.06 -9.66
CA THR A 129 14.07 -0.56 -10.67
C THR A 129 12.72 0.10 -10.52
N ILE A 130 12.03 0.23 -11.66
CA ILE A 130 10.68 0.78 -11.76
C ILE A 130 9.94 -0.06 -12.77
N ASP A 131 8.88 -0.71 -12.32
CA ASP A 131 8.07 -1.61 -13.14
C ASP A 131 6.58 -1.32 -12.92
N THR A 132 5.73 -1.65 -13.90
CA THR A 132 4.27 -1.55 -13.74
C THR A 132 3.68 -2.74 -12.97
N SER A 133 4.41 -3.86 -12.99
CA SER A 133 4.13 -5.08 -12.23
C SER A 133 5.41 -5.91 -12.17
N GLY A 134 5.52 -6.80 -11.20
CA GLY A 134 6.72 -7.59 -11.00
C GLY A 134 6.44 -8.96 -10.42
N ALA A 135 7.51 -9.70 -10.19
CA ALA A 135 7.50 -10.92 -9.41
C ALA A 135 8.83 -11.05 -8.67
N THR A 136 8.80 -11.68 -7.51
CA THR A 136 10.00 -11.99 -6.74
C THR A 136 9.88 -13.35 -6.09
N THR A 137 11.02 -13.90 -5.66
CA THR A 137 11.05 -15.15 -4.91
C THR A 137 11.11 -14.86 -3.42
N ILE A 138 10.17 -15.44 -2.67
CA ILE A 138 10.13 -15.43 -1.20
C ILE A 138 10.14 -16.90 -0.73
N GLY A 139 11.23 -17.32 -0.08
CA GLY A 139 11.47 -18.73 0.18
C GLY A 139 11.54 -19.55 -1.12
N LYS A 140 10.56 -20.43 -1.34
CA LYS A 140 10.41 -21.22 -2.59
C LYS A 140 9.23 -20.75 -3.46
N LEU A 141 8.48 -19.74 -3.01
CA LEU A 141 7.30 -19.25 -3.69
C LEU A 141 7.70 -18.17 -4.70
N ASN A 142 7.10 -18.25 -5.89
CA ASN A 142 7.09 -17.13 -6.81
C ASN A 142 5.87 -16.26 -6.49
N VAL A 143 6.13 -15.00 -6.14
CA VAL A 143 5.12 -14.06 -5.63
C VAL A 143 5.02 -12.89 -6.59
N LEU A 144 3.82 -12.64 -7.09
CA LEU A 144 3.49 -11.50 -7.94
C LEU A 144 3.48 -10.23 -7.10
N LEU A 145 3.98 -9.14 -7.69
CA LEU A 145 4.00 -7.80 -7.11
C LEU A 145 3.18 -6.88 -8.02
N SER A 146 2.17 -6.24 -7.45
CA SER A 146 1.31 -5.29 -8.15
C SER A 146 0.88 -4.23 -7.16
N HIS A 147 0.64 -3.00 -7.57
CA HIS A 147 -0.09 -2.07 -6.70
C HIS A 147 -1.54 -2.53 -6.50
N PHE A 148 -2.16 -3.08 -7.54
CA PHE A 148 -3.55 -3.52 -7.54
C PHE A 148 -3.73 -4.97 -7.08
N GLN A 149 -4.82 -5.23 -6.38
CA GLN A 149 -5.35 -6.55 -6.04
C GLN A 149 -5.76 -7.36 -7.29
N PHE A 150 -6.20 -8.62 -7.13
CA PHE A 150 -6.64 -9.42 -8.28
C PHE A 150 -7.80 -8.79 -9.06
N ARG A 151 -7.80 -8.99 -10.38
CA ARG A 151 -8.70 -8.32 -11.35
C ARG A 151 -10.19 -8.45 -11.02
N HIS A 152 -10.63 -9.61 -10.55
CA HIS A 152 -12.05 -9.89 -10.30
C HIS A 152 -12.66 -9.01 -9.19
N HIS A 153 -11.84 -8.36 -8.36
CA HIS A 153 -12.31 -7.40 -7.36
C HIS A 153 -12.80 -6.09 -7.98
N PHE A 154 -12.26 -5.70 -9.13
CA PHE A 154 -12.70 -4.52 -9.90
C PHE A 154 -14.01 -4.76 -10.67
N GLU A 155 -14.48 -6.00 -10.71
CA GLU A 155 -15.75 -6.40 -11.33
C GLU A 155 -16.91 -6.41 -10.31
N GLN A 156 -16.61 -6.09 -9.04
CA GLN A 156 -17.54 -6.09 -7.92
C GLN A 156 -17.65 -4.70 -7.29
N PRO A 157 -18.76 -4.39 -6.60
CA PRO A 157 -18.86 -3.16 -5.81
C PRO A 157 -17.80 -3.11 -4.72
N THR A 158 -17.25 -1.92 -4.48
CA THR A 158 -16.26 -1.70 -3.41
C THR A 158 -16.82 -2.12 -2.03
N PRO A 159 -16.15 -3.06 -1.31
CA PRO A 159 -16.49 -3.37 0.07
C PRO A 159 -16.46 -2.15 0.99
N SER A 160 -17.29 -2.18 2.03
CA SER A 160 -17.28 -1.13 3.06
C SER A 160 -15.93 -1.11 3.79
N GLY A 161 -15.39 0.09 4.02
CA GLY A 161 -14.14 0.29 4.75
C GLY A 161 -12.91 0.46 3.86
N LEU A 162 -13.04 0.27 2.54
CA LEU A 162 -11.96 0.52 1.58
C LEU A 162 -12.02 1.95 1.00
N SER A 163 -10.96 2.35 0.31
CA SER A 163 -10.91 3.58 -0.48
C SER A 163 -12.00 3.60 -1.56
N THR A 164 -12.51 4.78 -1.91
CA THR A 164 -13.61 4.91 -2.87
C THR A 164 -13.28 4.39 -4.27
N ASN A 165 -11.99 4.36 -4.61
CA ASN A 165 -11.46 3.88 -5.89
C ASN A 165 -10.89 2.45 -5.80
N ALA A 166 -11.00 1.76 -4.66
CA ALA A 166 -10.41 0.44 -4.45
C ALA A 166 -10.83 -0.55 -5.55
N CYS A 167 -12.11 -0.55 -5.95
CA CYS A 167 -12.64 -1.41 -7.02
C CYS A 167 -13.05 -0.64 -8.28
N ASP A 168 -12.43 0.51 -8.58
CA ASP A 168 -12.75 1.27 -9.81
C ASP A 168 -12.42 0.45 -11.08
N PRO A 169 -13.40 0.13 -11.95
CA PRO A 169 -13.21 -0.73 -13.11
C PRO A 169 -12.12 -0.26 -14.08
N GLN A 170 -11.76 1.03 -14.10
CA GLN A 170 -10.70 1.53 -14.99
C GLN A 170 -9.32 0.92 -14.71
N TYR A 171 -9.09 0.43 -13.48
CA TYR A 171 -7.82 -0.18 -13.07
C TYR A 171 -7.74 -1.68 -13.33
N ALA A 172 -8.86 -2.35 -13.66
CA ALA A 172 -8.91 -3.79 -13.91
C ALA A 172 -7.91 -4.26 -14.97
N GLN A 173 -7.60 -3.41 -15.96
CA GLN A 173 -6.65 -3.71 -17.04
C GLN A 173 -5.20 -3.84 -16.57
N TYR A 174 -4.84 -3.20 -15.45
CA TYR A 174 -3.49 -3.26 -14.86
C TYR A 174 -3.34 -4.40 -13.84
N ALA A 175 -4.45 -4.91 -13.32
CA ALA A 175 -4.47 -5.99 -12.35
C ALA A 175 -4.20 -7.37 -12.98
N PHE A 176 -3.52 -8.24 -12.22
CA PHE A 176 -3.35 -9.64 -12.57
C PHE A 176 -4.67 -10.41 -12.50
N VAL A 177 -4.83 -11.39 -13.39
CA VAL A 177 -5.93 -12.37 -13.30
C VAL A 177 -5.56 -13.42 -12.27
N ASP A 178 -6.44 -13.69 -11.30
CA ASP A 178 -6.27 -14.82 -10.39
C ASP A 178 -6.43 -16.13 -11.19
N ASN A 179 -5.34 -16.89 -11.27
CA ASN A 179 -5.27 -18.16 -11.97
C ASN A 179 -5.43 -19.37 -11.03
N GLY A 180 -5.66 -19.13 -9.74
CA GLY A 180 -5.86 -20.14 -8.70
C GLY A 180 -4.57 -20.69 -8.08
N PHE A 181 -3.40 -20.28 -8.55
CA PHE A 181 -2.11 -20.81 -8.08
C PHE A 181 -1.06 -19.75 -7.74
N SER A 182 -1.22 -18.52 -8.22
CA SER A 182 -0.25 -17.45 -7.97
C SER A 182 -0.52 -16.74 -6.64
N TRP A 183 0.55 -16.37 -5.95
CA TRP A 183 0.51 -15.53 -4.76
C TRP A 183 0.70 -14.07 -5.16
N LEU A 184 0.01 -13.15 -4.50
CA LEU A 184 0.03 -11.72 -4.82
C LEU A 184 0.29 -10.87 -3.57
N LEU A 185 1.22 -9.92 -3.68
CA LEU A 185 1.30 -8.78 -2.78
C LEU A 185 0.70 -7.55 -3.48
N HIS A 186 -0.15 -6.81 -2.77
CA HIS A 186 -0.81 -5.61 -3.31
C HIS A 186 -0.98 -4.48 -2.28
N GLY A 187 -1.42 -3.31 -2.74
CA GLY A 187 -1.83 -2.17 -1.93
C GLY A 187 -3.17 -1.62 -2.38
N HIS A 188 -3.25 -0.31 -2.65
CA HIS A 188 -4.35 0.43 -3.33
C HIS A 188 -5.64 0.61 -2.52
N THR A 189 -6.03 -0.39 -1.74
CA THR A 189 -7.37 -0.42 -1.12
C THR A 189 -7.51 0.46 0.10
N HIS A 190 -6.40 0.89 0.72
CA HIS A 190 -6.37 1.53 2.04
C HIS A 190 -7.09 0.75 3.15
N SER A 191 -7.22 -0.56 3.01
CA SER A 191 -7.73 -1.41 4.08
C SER A 191 -6.81 -1.33 5.30
N THR A 192 -7.41 -1.36 6.50
CA THR A 192 -6.67 -1.60 7.76
C THR A 192 -6.56 -3.09 8.10
N ASP A 193 -7.22 -3.95 7.34
CA ASP A 193 -7.13 -5.41 7.42
C ASP A 193 -6.31 -5.91 6.22
N PRO A 194 -5.18 -6.60 6.41
CA PRO A 194 -4.36 -7.10 5.31
C PRO A 194 -5.01 -8.26 4.52
N PHE A 195 -6.15 -8.79 5.00
CA PHE A 195 -6.87 -9.93 4.41
C PHE A 195 -8.25 -9.55 3.89
N GLU A 196 -8.44 -8.31 3.42
CA GLU A 196 -9.76 -7.71 3.20
C GLU A 196 -10.66 -8.48 2.19
N PHE A 197 -10.06 -9.29 1.32
CA PHE A 197 -10.75 -10.01 0.27
C PHE A 197 -10.98 -11.50 0.57
N SER A 198 -10.61 -11.98 1.76
CA SER A 198 -10.74 -13.40 2.16
C SER A 198 -10.10 -14.42 1.20
N ASN A 199 -9.31 -13.97 0.22
CA ASN A 199 -8.53 -14.82 -0.65
C ASN A 199 -7.16 -15.04 0.00
N PRO A 200 -6.84 -16.26 0.43
CA PRO A 200 -5.61 -16.51 1.17
C PRO A 200 -4.34 -16.40 0.29
N ARG A 201 -4.48 -16.23 -1.04
CA ARG A 201 -3.37 -16.05 -1.97
C ARG A 201 -3.02 -14.59 -2.24
N GLU A 202 -3.77 -13.63 -1.73
CA GLU A 202 -3.44 -12.21 -1.84
C GLU A 202 -3.26 -11.59 -0.46
N LEU A 203 -2.21 -10.78 -0.33
CA LEU A 203 -1.88 -10.09 0.90
C LEU A 203 -1.71 -8.61 0.62
N ASN A 204 -2.49 -7.79 1.31
CA ASN A 204 -2.31 -6.35 1.26
C ASN A 204 -1.13 -5.96 2.15
N ILE A 205 -0.16 -5.24 1.58
CA ILE A 205 1.07 -4.75 2.23
C ILE A 205 1.10 -3.22 2.34
N GLY A 206 -0.03 -2.57 2.06
CA GLY A 206 -0.25 -1.14 2.27
C GLY A 206 -0.04 -0.74 3.73
N VAL A 207 0.55 0.44 3.93
CA VAL A 207 0.91 0.93 5.28
C VAL A 207 -0.28 1.00 6.25
N ASP A 208 -1.50 1.18 5.73
CA ASP A 208 -2.73 1.25 6.51
C ASP A 208 -3.07 -0.09 7.21
N ALA A 209 -2.71 -1.23 6.60
CA ALA A 209 -2.93 -2.57 7.16
C ALA A 209 -1.85 -2.99 8.18
N TRP A 210 -0.70 -2.31 8.19
CA TRP A 210 0.50 -2.74 8.93
C TRP A 210 1.01 -1.70 9.93
N ASN A 211 0.13 -0.84 10.44
CA ASN A 211 0.47 0.21 11.41
C ASN A 211 1.64 1.08 10.94
N MET A 212 1.63 1.45 9.65
CA MET A 212 2.66 2.27 9.01
C MET A 212 4.05 1.62 8.94
N ARG A 213 4.15 0.29 9.04
CA ARG A 213 5.41 -0.45 8.96
C ARG A 213 5.50 -1.28 7.68
N PRO A 214 6.71 -1.51 7.14
CA PRO A 214 6.89 -2.47 6.07
C PRO A 214 6.70 -3.91 6.59
N VAL A 215 6.39 -4.81 5.66
CA VAL A 215 6.21 -6.24 5.88
C VAL A 215 7.48 -6.97 5.47
N SER A 216 8.05 -7.80 6.34
CA SER A 216 9.23 -8.60 6.00
C SER A 216 8.86 -9.80 5.14
N GLU A 217 9.83 -10.31 4.38
CA GLU A 217 9.65 -11.55 3.61
C GLU A 217 9.26 -12.74 4.51
N GLU A 218 9.72 -12.76 5.76
CA GLU A 218 9.33 -13.78 6.73
C GLU A 218 7.84 -13.69 7.04
N GLN A 219 7.31 -12.49 7.36
CA GLN A 219 5.88 -12.30 7.62
C GLN A 219 5.02 -12.72 6.43
N VAL A 220 5.46 -12.39 5.21
CA VAL A 220 4.81 -12.84 3.98
C VAL A 220 4.84 -14.38 3.87
N LEU A 221 5.99 -15.00 4.12
CA LEU A 221 6.15 -16.45 4.04
C LEU A 221 5.29 -17.18 5.08
N TRP A 222 5.25 -16.68 6.31
CA TRP A 222 4.38 -17.21 7.38
C TRP A 222 2.93 -17.21 6.94
N HIS A 223 2.45 -16.10 6.36
CA HIS A 223 1.09 -16.01 5.83
C HIS A 223 0.83 -17.02 4.71
N PHE A 224 1.69 -17.08 3.68
CA PHE A 224 1.45 -17.94 2.52
C PHE A 224 1.59 -19.43 2.83
N VAL A 225 2.47 -19.82 3.74
CA VAL A 225 2.56 -21.22 4.20
C VAL A 225 1.32 -21.62 5.00
N ASP A 226 0.83 -20.75 5.88
CA ASP A 226 -0.42 -21.00 6.61
C ASP A 226 -1.62 -21.08 5.66
N ALA A 227 -1.67 -20.20 4.66
CA ALA A 227 -2.66 -20.23 3.59
C ALA A 227 -2.59 -21.54 2.78
N GLU A 228 -1.41 -21.93 2.32
CA GLU A 228 -1.21 -23.17 1.56
C GLU A 228 -1.64 -24.40 2.37
N ARG A 229 -1.34 -24.40 3.68
CA ARG A 229 -1.80 -25.43 4.61
C ARG A 229 -3.32 -25.46 4.70
N LEU A 230 -3.99 -24.31 4.85
CA LEU A 230 -5.46 -24.22 4.94
C LEU A 230 -6.14 -24.63 3.62
N ILE A 231 -5.53 -24.33 2.47
CA ILE A 231 -6.01 -24.76 1.15
C ILE A 231 -5.85 -26.27 1.00
N SER A 232 -4.69 -26.81 1.37
CA SER A 232 -4.37 -28.24 1.21
C SER A 232 -5.08 -29.14 2.23
N PHE A 233 -5.33 -28.61 3.42
CA PHE A 233 -5.95 -29.30 4.56
C PHE A 233 -7.01 -28.38 5.19
N PRO A 234 -8.17 -28.20 4.54
CA PRO A 234 -9.23 -27.36 5.07
C PRO A 234 -9.72 -27.92 6.42
N PRO A 235 -9.96 -27.07 7.43
CA PRO A 235 -10.44 -27.54 8.73
C PRO A 235 -11.79 -28.24 8.55
N GLU A 236 -11.94 -29.42 9.17
CA GLU A 236 -13.20 -30.14 9.24
C GLU A 236 -14.29 -29.22 9.83
N PRO A 237 -15.47 -29.12 9.21
CA PRO A 237 -16.56 -28.34 9.78
C PRO A 237 -16.89 -28.91 11.15
N HIS A 238 -16.84 -28.07 12.20
CA HIS A 238 -17.22 -28.48 13.54
C HIS A 238 -18.61 -29.15 13.49
N PRO A 239 -18.74 -30.42 13.93
CA PRO A 239 -20.05 -31.06 14.01
C PRO A 239 -20.89 -30.24 14.98
N THR A 240 -21.94 -29.65 14.43
CA THR A 240 -22.81 -28.67 15.07
C THR A 240 -23.15 -29.03 16.52
N LEU A 241 -23.00 -28.03 17.41
CA LEU A 241 -23.89 -27.90 18.56
C LEU A 241 -25.32 -27.98 18.01
N LYS A 242 -26.00 -29.09 18.30
CA LYS A 242 -27.41 -29.29 17.99
C LYS A 242 -28.15 -28.03 18.43
N ARG A 243 -28.72 -27.29 17.48
CA ARG A 243 -29.76 -26.31 17.78
C ARG A 243 -30.91 -27.08 18.41
N HIS A 244 -30.99 -27.05 19.74
CA HIS A 244 -32.19 -27.49 20.43
C HIS A 244 -33.34 -26.57 20.02
N ARG A 245 -34.45 -27.23 19.69
CA ARG A 245 -35.68 -26.68 19.13
C ARG A 245 -36.26 -25.53 19.94
#